data_AF-A0A8T1WVV7-F1
#
_entry.id   AF-A0A8T1WVV7-F1
#
_cell.length_a   1.000
_cell.length_b   1.000
_cell.length_c   1.000
_cell.angle_alpha   90.00
_cell.angle_beta   90.00
_cell.angle_gamma   90.00
#
_symmetry.space_group_name_H-M   'P 1'
#
loop_
_entity.id
_entity.type
_entity.pdbx_description
1 polymer ?
#
loop_
_entity_poly.entity_id
_entity_poly.type
_entity_poly.pdbx_seq_one_letter_code
_entity_poly.pdbx_strand_id
1 'polypeptide(L)'
;MDAKKRGLLTGAYVGMGVVFTASSKFDWLSKGASAAFLSLLWLGFVLAISCTESWVKFRAPFLPRHLALDLGRTMFAALNAVEIGLCVGLWLLHYVVASSSAGDAFWRLIIATLLLAVQVSWLYPKLELTAEFALYEELKELDDEQLSFNQKMQFGEMRHKVQIQDKPHRMYHFLYMAAEAVKLLTLASFALHFLKTIP
;
A
#
# COMPACT_ATOMS: atom_id res chain seq x y z
N MET A 1 10.82 5.77 2.56
CA MET A 1 11.16 5.69 1.10
C MET A 1 11.03 7.07 0.46
N ASP A 2 11.99 7.47 -0.37
CA ASP A 2 11.98 8.79 -1.03
C ASP A 2 10.79 9.00 -1.98
N ALA A 3 10.29 10.23 -2.09
CA ALA A 3 9.12 10.61 -2.86
C ALA A 3 9.28 10.29 -4.36
N LYS A 4 10.49 10.46 -4.91
CA LYS A 4 10.77 10.11 -6.31
C LYS A 4 10.57 8.62 -6.58
N LYS A 5 11.03 7.75 -5.67
CA LYS A 5 10.86 6.29 -5.78
C LYS A 5 9.38 5.88 -5.64
N ARG A 6 8.65 6.53 -4.73
CA ARG A 6 7.19 6.35 -4.60
C ARG A 6 6.48 6.71 -5.91
N GLY A 7 6.78 7.87 -6.48
CA GLY A 7 6.20 8.31 -7.75
C GLY A 7 6.51 7.37 -8.91
N LEU A 8 7.73 6.84 -8.99
CA LEU A 8 8.12 5.86 -10.01
C LEU A 8 7.28 4.57 -9.90
N LEU A 9 7.12 4.04 -8.69
CA LEU A 9 6.30 2.84 -8.45
C LEU A 9 4.83 3.09 -8.79
N THR A 10 4.25 4.20 -8.32
CA THR A 10 2.88 4.56 -8.68
C THR A 10 2.73 4.66 -10.20
N GLY A 11 3.66 5.34 -10.88
CA GLY A 11 3.65 5.46 -12.35
C GLY A 11 3.71 4.11 -13.06
N ALA A 12 4.51 3.16 -12.57
CA ALA A 12 4.59 1.81 -13.13
C ALA A 12 3.25 1.06 -13.07
N TYR A 13 2.55 1.12 -11.92
CA TYR A 13 1.26 0.45 -11.75
C TYR A 13 0.08 1.20 -12.42
N VAL A 14 0.16 2.53 -12.53
CA VAL A 14 -0.75 3.29 -13.41
C VAL A 14 -0.55 2.82 -14.86
N GLY A 15 0.69 2.68 -15.32
CA GLY A 15 1.02 2.18 -16.65
C GLY A 15 0.42 0.79 -16.91
N MET A 16 0.47 -0.11 -15.92
CA MET A 16 -0.22 -1.40 -15.99
C MET A 16 -1.73 -1.22 -16.21
N GLY A 17 -2.38 -0.33 -15.46
CA GLY A 17 -3.79 0.01 -15.65
C GLY A 17 -4.10 0.55 -17.04
N VAL A 18 -3.22 1.40 -17.60
CA VAL A 18 -3.34 1.93 -18.96
C VAL A 18 -3.26 0.80 -19.99
N VAL A 19 -2.32 -0.13 -19.84
CA VAL A 19 -2.18 -1.29 -20.74
C VAL A 19 -3.45 -2.13 -20.74
N PHE A 20 -3.96 -2.51 -19.56
CA PHE A 20 -5.20 -3.29 -19.47
C PHE A 20 -6.43 -2.53 -19.99
N THR A 21 -6.46 -1.21 -19.80
CA THR A 21 -7.50 -0.35 -20.38
C THR A 21 -7.44 -0.33 -21.90
N ALA A 22 -6.25 -0.18 -22.48
CA ALA A 22 -6.04 -0.22 -23.92
C ALA A 22 -6.41 -1.59 -24.49
N SER A 23 -5.93 -2.68 -23.89
CA SER A 23 -6.28 -4.05 -24.30
C SER A 23 -7.78 -4.30 -24.27
N SER A 24 -8.50 -3.74 -23.28
CA SER A 24 -9.96 -3.86 -23.20
C SER A 24 -10.67 -2.99 -24.23
N LYS A 25 -10.09 -1.84 -24.61
CA LYS A 25 -10.63 -0.94 -25.63
C LYS A 25 -10.47 -1.50 -27.05
N PHE A 26 -9.41 -2.27 -27.30
CA PHE A 26 -9.16 -2.96 -28.57
C PHE A 26 -9.75 -4.39 -28.60
N ASP A 27 -10.67 -4.71 -27.68
CA ASP A 27 -11.36 -6.00 -27.57
C ASP A 27 -10.44 -7.24 -27.44
N TRP A 28 -9.17 -7.06 -27.05
CA TRP A 28 -8.26 -8.18 -26.78
C TRP A 28 -8.62 -8.91 -25.48
N LEU A 29 -9.18 -8.17 -24.51
CA LEU A 29 -9.60 -8.68 -23.21
C LEU A 29 -10.97 -8.12 -22.84
N SER A 30 -11.79 -8.91 -22.15
CA SER A 30 -13.03 -8.40 -21.56
C SER A 30 -12.73 -7.37 -20.46
N LYS A 31 -13.51 -6.29 -20.39
CA LYS A 31 -13.45 -5.30 -19.30
C LYS A 31 -13.51 -5.97 -17.92
N GLY A 32 -14.36 -6.99 -17.78
CA GLY A 32 -14.52 -7.74 -16.53
C GLY A 32 -13.26 -8.52 -16.17
N ALA A 33 -12.63 -9.17 -17.15
CA ALA A 33 -11.37 -9.90 -16.94
C ALA A 33 -10.24 -8.94 -16.51
N SER A 34 -10.12 -7.79 -17.17
CA SER A 34 -9.14 -6.75 -16.83
C SER A 34 -9.39 -6.17 -15.42
N ALA A 35 -10.65 -5.91 -15.06
CA ALA A 35 -11.01 -5.40 -13.74
C ALA A 35 -10.75 -6.43 -12.65
N ALA A 36 -11.11 -7.69 -12.87
CA ALA A 36 -10.82 -8.80 -11.96
C ALA A 36 -9.31 -8.97 -11.77
N PHE A 37 -8.53 -8.96 -12.85
CA PHE A 37 -7.08 -9.11 -12.79
C PHE A 37 -6.42 -7.99 -11.98
N LEU A 38 -6.71 -6.73 -12.28
CA LEU A 38 -6.15 -5.58 -11.53
C LEU A 38 -6.55 -5.61 -10.06
N SER A 39 -7.79 -6.02 -9.75
CA SER A 39 -8.26 -6.13 -8.37
C SER A 39 -7.61 -7.29 -7.61
N LEU A 40 -7.43 -8.46 -8.25
CA LEU A 40 -6.71 -9.60 -7.66
C LEU A 40 -5.22 -9.31 -7.50
N LEU A 41 -4.62 -8.56 -8.42
CA LEU A 41 -3.24 -8.11 -8.30
C LEU A 41 -3.10 -7.20 -7.07
N TRP A 42 -4.00 -6.24 -6.89
CA TRP A 42 -4.04 -5.39 -5.70
C TRP A 42 -4.21 -6.23 -4.43
N LEU A 43 -5.20 -7.13 -4.41
CA LEU A 43 -5.44 -8.05 -3.30
C LEU A 43 -4.17 -8.86 -2.97
N GLY A 44 -3.48 -9.39 -3.98
CA GLY A 44 -2.25 -10.15 -3.85
C GLY A 44 -1.12 -9.35 -3.19
N PHE A 45 -0.94 -8.07 -3.56
CA PHE A 45 0.04 -7.20 -2.90
C PHE A 45 -0.27 -6.98 -1.43
N VAL A 46 -1.54 -6.74 -1.08
CA VAL A 46 -1.93 -6.53 0.32
C VAL A 46 -1.72 -7.81 1.13
N LEU A 47 -2.09 -8.98 0.60
CA LEU A 47 -1.87 -10.27 1.27
C LEU A 47 -0.38 -10.59 1.44
N ALA A 48 0.42 -10.36 0.40
CA ALA A 48 1.86 -10.66 0.43
C ALA A 48 2.62 -9.75 1.41
N ILE A 49 2.39 -8.44 1.34
CA ILE A 49 3.17 -7.45 2.11
C ILE A 49 2.57 -7.24 3.50
N SER A 50 1.26 -6.99 3.60
CA SER A 50 0.67 -6.64 4.89
C SER A 50 0.44 -7.86 5.78
N CYS A 51 0.02 -9.00 5.22
CA CYS A 51 -0.15 -10.22 6.02
C CYS A 51 1.17 -10.99 6.15
N THR A 52 1.71 -11.51 5.05
CA THR A 52 2.81 -12.47 5.10
C THR A 52 4.13 -11.82 5.50
N GLU A 53 4.59 -10.79 4.79
CA GLU A 53 5.89 -10.16 5.06
C GLU A 53 5.95 -9.58 6.47
N SER A 54 4.92 -8.85 6.89
CA SER A 54 4.87 -8.23 8.22
C SER A 54 4.91 -9.23 9.36
N TRP A 55 4.37 -10.43 9.17
CA TRP A 55 4.41 -11.51 10.16
C TRP A 55 5.72 -12.30 10.13
N VAL A 56 6.30 -12.52 8.93
CA VAL A 56 7.52 -13.32 8.76
C VAL A 56 8.78 -12.56 9.18
N LYS A 57 8.90 -11.25 8.88
CA LYS A 57 10.13 -10.49 9.14
C LYS A 57 10.54 -10.43 10.61
N PHE A 58 9.58 -10.46 11.54
CA PHE A 58 9.87 -10.48 12.98
C PHE A 58 10.22 -11.87 13.54
N ARG A 59 10.15 -12.93 12.72
CA ARG A 59 10.58 -14.29 13.10
C ARG A 59 11.98 -14.65 12.61
N ALA A 60 12.61 -13.80 11.82
CA ALA A 60 13.96 -14.05 11.33
C ALA A 60 14.95 -13.96 12.51
N PRO A 61 15.65 -15.06 12.88
CA PRO A 61 16.46 -15.12 14.09
C PRO A 61 17.69 -14.20 14.04
N PHE A 62 18.17 -13.88 12.84
CA PHE A 62 19.35 -13.05 12.62
C PHE A 62 19.02 -11.61 12.21
N LEU A 63 17.73 -11.22 12.21
CA LEU A 63 17.32 -9.88 11.80
C LEU A 63 17.09 -9.00 13.03
N PRO A 64 17.91 -7.96 13.26
CA PRO A 64 17.70 -7.03 14.36
C PRO A 64 16.34 -6.34 14.25
N ARG A 65 15.72 -6.05 15.39
CA ARG A 65 14.38 -5.46 15.45
C ARG A 65 14.31 -4.11 14.74
N HIS A 66 15.28 -3.23 14.94
CA HIS A 66 15.35 -1.93 14.27
C HIS A 66 15.39 -2.07 12.74
N LEU A 67 16.11 -3.06 12.22
CA LEU A 67 16.21 -3.30 10.79
C LEU A 67 14.89 -3.84 10.22
N ALA A 68 14.20 -4.70 10.97
CA ALA A 68 12.86 -5.19 10.60
C ALA A 68 11.81 -4.05 10.56
N LEU A 69 11.90 -3.09 11.48
CA LEU A 69 11.05 -1.90 11.51
C LEU A 69 11.34 -0.96 10.33
N ASP A 70 12.61 -0.71 10.04
CA ASP A 70 13.04 0.12 8.92
C ASP A 70 12.64 -0.47 7.55
N LEU A 71 12.83 -1.78 7.40
CA LEU A 71 12.34 -2.52 6.24
C LEU A 71 10.82 -2.40 6.12
N GLY A 72 10.10 -2.59 7.23
CA GLY A 72 8.65 -2.50 7.28
C GLY A 72 8.12 -1.14 6.80
N ARG A 73 8.60 -0.02 7.36
CA ARG A 73 8.13 1.31 6.90
C ARG A 73 8.40 1.53 5.42
N THR A 74 9.52 1.01 4.91
CA THR A 74 9.90 1.17 3.50
C THR A 74 9.01 0.35 2.58
N MET A 75 8.71 -0.91 2.93
CA MET A 75 7.81 -1.76 2.16
C MET A 75 6.37 -1.28 2.21
N PHE A 76 5.87 -0.81 3.37
CA PHE A 76 4.54 -0.21 3.44
C PHE A 76 4.43 1.09 2.63
N ALA A 77 5.49 1.91 2.57
CA ALA A 77 5.54 3.07 1.69
C ALA A 77 5.45 2.67 0.20
N ALA A 78 6.11 1.57 -0.17
CA ALA A 78 6.05 1.02 -1.52
C ALA A 78 4.69 0.42 -1.84
N LEU A 79 4.13 -0.40 -0.95
CA LEU A 79 2.77 -0.92 -1.07
C LEU A 79 1.79 0.22 -1.31
N ASN A 80 1.81 1.26 -0.47
CA ASN A 80 0.92 2.41 -0.62
C ASN A 80 1.02 3.08 -2.01
N ALA A 81 2.24 3.19 -2.56
CA ALA A 81 2.45 3.71 -3.91
C ALA A 81 1.86 2.79 -5.00
N VAL A 82 1.99 1.47 -4.84
CA VAL A 82 1.37 0.46 -5.72
C VAL A 82 -0.16 0.50 -5.65
N GLU A 83 -0.72 0.57 -4.44
CA GLU A 83 -2.17 0.65 -4.21
C GLU A 83 -2.79 1.86 -4.91
N ILE A 84 -2.16 3.04 -4.79
CA ILE A 84 -2.59 4.24 -5.50
C ILE A 84 -2.55 4.01 -7.02
N GLY A 85 -1.48 3.41 -7.54
CA GLY A 85 -1.35 3.16 -8.98
C GLY A 85 -2.42 2.21 -9.52
N LEU A 86 -2.68 1.11 -8.81
CA LEU A 86 -3.74 0.14 -9.15
C LEU A 86 -5.13 0.74 -9.02
N CYS A 87 -5.37 1.56 -7.99
CA CYS A 87 -6.63 2.30 -7.82
C CYS A 87 -6.91 3.20 -9.01
N VAL A 88 -5.92 4.01 -9.41
CA VAL A 88 -6.03 4.89 -10.59
C VAL A 88 -6.24 4.06 -11.87
N GLY A 89 -5.53 2.93 -12.02
CA GLY A 89 -5.71 2.01 -13.14
C GLY A 89 -7.14 1.45 -13.26
N LEU A 90 -7.74 1.04 -12.13
CA LEU A 90 -9.13 0.57 -12.09
C LEU A 90 -10.13 1.67 -12.45
N TRP A 91 -9.93 2.89 -11.95
CA TRP A 91 -10.75 4.03 -12.32
C TRP A 91 -10.64 4.38 -13.81
N LEU A 92 -9.42 4.36 -14.36
CA LEU A 92 -9.18 4.58 -15.78
C LEU A 92 -9.93 3.55 -16.63
N LEU A 93 -9.81 2.26 -16.29
CA LEU A 93 -10.53 1.18 -16.96
C LEU A 93 -12.04 1.40 -16.89
N HIS A 94 -12.55 1.85 -15.74
CA HIS A 94 -13.97 2.09 -15.54
C HIS A 94 -14.51 3.20 -16.46
N TYR A 95 -13.81 4.33 -16.56
CA TYR A 95 -14.25 5.52 -17.32
C TYR A 95 -14.01 5.41 -18.83
N VAL A 96 -12.91 4.78 -19.26
CA VAL A 96 -12.54 4.73 -20.69
C VAL A 96 -13.33 3.68 -21.46
N VAL A 97 -13.68 2.56 -20.82
CA VAL A 97 -14.39 1.45 -21.47
C VAL A 97 -15.85 1.49 -21.06
N ALA A 98 -16.74 1.94 -21.94
CA ALA A 98 -18.18 1.99 -21.65
C ALA A 98 -18.75 0.57 -21.45
N SER A 99 -19.60 0.36 -20.44
CA SER A 99 -20.28 -0.91 -20.23
C SER A 99 -21.59 -0.73 -19.45
N SER A 100 -22.66 -1.33 -19.95
CA SER A 100 -24.03 -1.25 -19.42
C SER A 100 -24.24 -2.04 -18.11
N SER A 101 -23.33 -2.97 -17.76
CA SER A 101 -23.46 -3.85 -16.58
C SER A 101 -22.64 -3.40 -15.36
N ALA A 102 -21.86 -2.32 -15.48
CA ALA A 102 -20.87 -1.94 -14.47
C ALA A 102 -21.46 -1.23 -13.23
N GLY A 103 -22.76 -0.95 -13.20
CA GLY A 103 -23.40 -0.17 -12.13
C GLY A 103 -23.26 -0.79 -10.74
N ASP A 104 -23.30 -2.11 -10.62
CA ASP A 104 -23.26 -2.80 -9.32
C ASP A 104 -21.84 -2.85 -8.71
N ALA A 105 -20.78 -2.92 -9.54
CA ALA A 105 -19.40 -2.96 -9.07
C ALA A 105 -18.82 -1.59 -8.70
N PHE A 106 -19.49 -0.50 -9.10
CA PHE A 106 -19.04 0.86 -8.89
C PHE A 106 -18.90 1.23 -7.40
N TRP A 107 -19.90 0.87 -6.59
CA TRP A 107 -19.89 1.15 -5.15
C TRP A 107 -18.73 0.47 -4.41
N ARG A 108 -18.36 -0.76 -4.82
CA ARG A 108 -17.21 -1.48 -4.26
C ARG A 108 -15.89 -0.74 -4.53
N LEU A 109 -15.73 -0.18 -5.73
CA LEU A 109 -14.56 0.63 -6.08
C LEU A 109 -14.51 1.93 -5.27
N ILE A 110 -15.66 2.59 -5.06
CA ILE A 110 -15.74 3.78 -4.19
C ILE A 110 -15.29 3.44 -2.77
N ILE A 111 -15.82 2.36 -2.17
CA ILE A 111 -15.46 1.94 -0.81
C ILE A 111 -13.95 1.67 -0.71
N ALA A 112 -13.38 0.93 -1.65
CA ALA A 112 -11.93 0.66 -1.68
C ALA A 112 -11.11 1.95 -1.81
N THR A 113 -11.56 2.90 -2.63
CA THR A 113 -10.91 4.20 -2.83
C THR A 113 -10.95 5.05 -1.56
N LEU A 114 -12.11 5.12 -0.89
CA LEU A 114 -12.27 5.86 0.36
C LEU A 114 -11.41 5.27 1.48
N LEU A 115 -11.37 3.94 1.60
CA LEU A 115 -10.49 3.27 2.55
C LEU A 115 -9.02 3.60 2.28
N LEU A 116 -8.59 3.52 1.02
CA LEU A 116 -7.23 3.89 0.64
C LEU A 116 -6.93 5.36 0.95
N ALA A 117 -7.85 6.28 0.66
CA ALA A 117 -7.68 7.70 0.93
C ALA A 117 -7.51 7.99 2.44
N VAL A 118 -8.33 7.36 3.28
CA VAL A 118 -8.21 7.45 4.75
C VAL A 118 -6.89 6.84 5.23
N GLN A 119 -6.49 5.69 4.67
CA GLN A 119 -5.22 5.05 5.00
C GLN A 119 -4.02 5.94 4.65
N VAL A 120 -3.97 6.49 3.44
CA VAL A 120 -2.89 7.35 2.96
C VAL A 120 -2.80 8.64 3.78
N SER A 121 -3.96 9.29 4.02
CA SER A 121 -4.00 10.64 4.58
C SER A 121 -3.85 10.66 6.10
N TRP A 122 -4.34 9.63 6.80
CA TRP A 122 -4.42 9.64 8.26
C TRP A 122 -3.70 8.47 8.90
N LEU A 123 -4.07 7.24 8.57
CA LEU A 123 -3.58 6.07 9.32
C LEU A 123 -2.10 5.82 9.07
N TYR A 124 -1.67 5.82 7.81
CA TYR A 124 -0.29 5.54 7.42
C TYR A 124 0.73 6.53 8.04
N PRO A 125 0.53 7.88 7.98
CA PRO A 125 1.44 8.82 8.63
C PRO A 125 1.61 8.57 10.13
N LYS A 126 0.55 8.15 10.82
CA LYS A 126 0.61 7.83 12.26
C LYS A 126 1.34 6.51 12.53
N LEU A 127 1.18 5.51 11.67
CA LEU A 127 1.95 4.26 11.77
C LEU A 127 3.44 4.51 11.49
N GLU A 128 3.76 5.30 10.47
CA GLU A 128 5.14 5.65 10.11
C GLU A 128 5.83 6.39 11.26
N LEU A 129 5.16 7.36 11.88
CA LEU A 129 5.69 8.05 13.06
C LEU A 129 5.93 7.06 14.23
N THR A 130 4.99 6.15 14.48
CA THR A 130 5.16 5.13 15.53
C THR A 130 6.39 4.25 15.29
N ALA A 131 6.66 3.91 14.02
CA ALA A 131 7.86 3.18 13.63
C ALA A 131 9.13 4.03 13.79
N GLU A 132 9.10 5.34 13.46
CA GLU A 132 10.21 6.26 13.68
C GLU A 132 10.57 6.38 15.17
N PHE A 133 9.57 6.46 16.07
CA PHE A 133 9.81 6.43 17.52
C PHE A 133 10.51 5.15 17.98
N ALA A 134 10.03 4.00 17.53
CA ALA A 134 10.61 2.70 17.89
C ALA A 134 12.02 2.53 17.30
N LEU A 135 12.25 3.04 16.10
CA LEU A 135 13.54 3.01 15.43
C LEU A 135 14.55 3.95 16.12
N TYR A 136 14.13 5.16 16.50
CA TYR A 136 14.98 6.10 17.23
C TYR A 136 15.44 5.53 18.57
N GLU A 137 14.53 4.89 19.32
CA GLU A 137 14.84 4.30 20.63
C GLU A 137 15.90 3.20 20.55
N GLU A 138 15.92 2.44 19.46
CA GLU A 138 16.90 1.38 19.23
C GLU A 138 18.22 1.95 18.65
N LEU A 139 18.13 2.89 17.71
CA LEU A 139 19.31 3.46 17.05
C LEU A 139 20.12 4.39 17.96
N LYS A 140 19.53 5.02 18.97
CA LYS A 140 20.27 5.88 19.92
C LYS A 140 21.30 5.11 20.75
N GLU A 141 21.16 3.79 20.84
CA GLU A 141 22.06 2.91 21.59
C GLU A 141 23.18 2.34 20.71
N LEU A 142 23.12 2.55 19.38
CA LEU A 142 24.15 2.10 18.45
C LEU A 142 25.30 3.11 18.38
N ASP A 143 26.52 2.59 18.18
CA ASP A 143 27.73 3.40 18.04
C ASP A 143 27.73 4.17 16.72
N ASP A 144 28.00 5.48 16.79
CA ASP A 144 27.83 6.41 15.67
C ASP A 144 28.87 6.18 14.56
N GLU A 145 29.98 5.48 14.83
CA GLU A 145 31.00 5.14 13.83
C GLU A 145 30.51 4.14 12.76
N GLN A 146 29.45 3.37 13.03
CA GLN A 146 28.94 2.37 12.10
C GLN A 146 27.98 2.93 11.04
N LEU A 147 27.54 4.18 11.19
CA LEU A 147 26.54 4.79 10.31
C LEU A 147 27.17 5.56 9.14
N SER A 148 26.67 5.30 7.93
CA SER A 148 26.96 6.12 6.76
C SER A 148 26.45 7.56 6.95
N PHE A 149 27.09 8.53 6.29
CA PHE A 149 26.68 9.94 6.31
C PHE A 149 25.17 10.12 6.04
N ASN A 150 24.61 9.40 5.06
CA ASN A 150 23.17 9.49 4.74
C ASN A 150 22.29 8.94 5.88
N GLN A 151 22.74 7.88 6.56
CA GLN A 151 22.02 7.31 7.70
C GLN A 151 22.06 8.26 8.91
N LYS A 152 23.19 8.94 9.13
CA LYS A 152 23.31 9.98 10.17
C LYS A 152 22.36 11.15 9.93
N MET A 153 22.25 11.62 8.69
CA MET A 153 21.30 12.68 8.33
C MET A 153 19.85 12.24 8.61
N GLN A 154 19.46 11.04 8.17
CA GLN A 154 18.12 10.49 8.42
C GLN A 154 17.83 10.29 9.92
N PHE A 155 18.84 9.88 10.70
CA PHE A 155 18.71 9.77 12.14
C PHE A 155 18.51 11.13 12.81
N GLY A 156 19.19 12.18 12.33
CA GLY A 156 18.96 13.56 12.75
C GLY A 156 17.54 14.05 12.50
N GLU A 157 16.98 13.77 11.32
CA GLU A 157 15.58 14.10 10.99
C GLU A 157 14.60 13.35 11.91
N MET A 158 14.84 12.06 12.15
CA MET A 158 14.02 11.25 13.05
C MET A 158 14.06 11.79 14.48
N ARG A 159 15.24 12.18 14.99
CA ARG A 159 15.41 12.81 16.30
C ARG A 159 14.54 14.06 16.42
N HIS A 160 14.59 14.94 15.43
CA HIS A 160 13.83 16.19 15.43
C HIS A 160 12.31 15.94 15.44
N LYS A 161 11.82 14.99 14.63
CA LYS A 161 10.40 14.61 14.62
C LYS A 161 9.93 14.01 15.95
N VAL A 162 10.72 13.11 16.52
CA VAL A 162 10.45 12.44 17.80
C VAL A 162 10.43 13.43 18.98
N GLN A 163 11.21 14.52 18.90
CA GLN A 163 11.23 15.57 19.93
C GLN A 163 10.04 16.53 19.85
N ILE A 164 9.43 16.71 18.68
CA ILE A 164 8.36 17.70 18.45
C ILE A 164 6.97 17.07 18.54
N GLN A 165 6.82 15.82 18.10
CA GLN A 165 5.53 15.16 18.03
C GLN A 165 5.33 14.21 19.20
N ASP A 166 4.08 13.95 19.57
CA ASP A 166 3.76 12.92 20.55
C ASP A 166 3.68 11.54 19.90
N LYS A 167 4.04 10.51 20.69
CA LYS A 167 3.93 9.13 20.27
C LYS A 167 2.45 8.77 19.99
N PRO A 168 2.10 8.30 18.78
CA PRO A 168 0.73 7.93 18.45
C PRO A 168 0.20 6.77 19.31
N HIS A 169 -1.10 6.79 19.56
CA HIS A 169 -1.77 5.73 20.31
C HIS A 169 -1.84 4.41 19.52
N ARG A 170 -1.75 3.26 20.20
CA ARG A 170 -1.81 1.92 19.56
C ARG A 170 -3.12 1.64 18.81
N MET A 171 -4.18 2.39 19.10
CA MET A 171 -5.47 2.30 18.40
C MET A 171 -5.34 2.53 16.89
N TYR A 172 -4.41 3.38 16.43
CA TYR A 172 -4.21 3.59 14.99
C TYR A 172 -3.76 2.32 14.26
N HIS A 173 -2.98 1.46 14.93
CA HIS A 173 -2.59 0.17 14.36
C HIS A 173 -3.78 -0.76 14.19
N PHE A 174 -4.66 -0.86 15.21
CA PHE A 174 -5.89 -1.65 15.12
C PHE A 174 -6.83 -1.12 14.04
N LEU A 175 -6.99 0.20 13.93
CA LEU A 175 -7.81 0.83 12.89
C LEU A 175 -7.24 0.55 11.49
N TYR A 176 -5.92 0.60 11.32
CA TYR A 176 -5.28 0.25 10.06
C TYR A 176 -5.53 -1.21 9.69
N MET A 177 -5.36 -2.14 10.64
CA MET A 177 -5.61 -3.56 10.42
C MET A 177 -7.08 -3.85 10.07
N ALA A 178 -8.03 -3.20 10.76
CA ALA A 178 -9.45 -3.31 10.44
C ALA A 178 -9.77 -2.77 9.04
N ALA A 179 -9.24 -1.59 8.69
CA ALA A 179 -9.41 -1.01 7.36
C ALA A 179 -8.83 -1.91 6.26
N GLU A 180 -7.70 -2.57 6.52
CA GLU A 180 -7.17 -3.56 5.59
C GLU A 180 -8.04 -4.80 5.45
N ALA A 181 -8.58 -5.35 6.54
CA ALA A 181 -9.49 -6.48 6.46
C ALA A 181 -10.72 -6.16 5.60
N VAL A 182 -11.31 -4.97 5.79
CA VAL A 182 -12.43 -4.50 4.96
C VAL A 182 -12.01 -4.33 3.49
N LYS A 183 -10.82 -3.76 3.24
CA LYS A 183 -10.27 -3.58 1.88
C LYS A 183 -10.04 -4.92 1.18
N LEU A 184 -9.50 -5.93 1.88
CA LEU A 184 -9.32 -7.29 1.35
C LEU A 184 -10.67 -7.90 0.92
N LEU A 185 -11.69 -7.81 1.79
CA LEU A 185 -13.03 -8.32 1.47
C LEU A 185 -13.66 -7.55 0.30
N THR A 186 -13.48 -6.24 0.24
CA THR A 186 -14.03 -5.38 -0.83
C THR A 186 -13.39 -5.71 -2.18
N LEU A 187 -12.07 -5.85 -2.24
CA LEU A 187 -11.34 -6.23 -3.45
C LEU A 187 -11.67 -7.65 -3.90
N ALA A 188 -11.72 -8.61 -2.97
CA ALA A 188 -12.12 -9.98 -3.30
C ALA A 188 -13.56 -10.03 -3.84
N SER A 189 -14.51 -9.33 -3.20
CA SER A 189 -15.89 -9.22 -3.66
C SER A 189 -15.99 -8.57 -5.05
N PHE A 190 -15.21 -7.51 -5.30
CA PHE A 190 -15.15 -6.84 -6.60
C PHE A 190 -14.63 -7.78 -7.70
N ALA A 191 -13.54 -8.49 -7.45
CA ALA A 191 -12.98 -9.44 -8.41
C ALA A 191 -13.94 -10.60 -8.70
N LEU A 192 -14.55 -11.19 -7.66
CA LEU A 192 -15.50 -12.30 -7.80
C LEU A 192 -16.76 -11.90 -8.56
N HIS A 193 -17.23 -10.66 -8.42
CA HIS A 193 -18.36 -10.16 -9.21
C HIS A 193 -18.07 -10.24 -10.71
N PHE A 194 -16.89 -9.79 -11.15
CA PHE A 194 -16.52 -9.86 -12.56
C PHE A 194 -16.20 -11.27 -13.03
N LEU A 195 -15.52 -12.08 -12.22
CA LEU A 195 -15.21 -13.49 -12.55
C LEU A 195 -16.48 -14.31 -12.80
N LYS A 196 -17.54 -14.09 -12.02
CA LYS A 196 -18.83 -14.77 -12.22
C LYS A 196 -19.56 -14.37 -13.50
N THR A 197 -19.20 -13.23 -14.09
CA THR A 197 -19.81 -12.73 -15.33
C THR A 197 -19.01 -13.09 -16.59
N ILE A 198 -17.85 -13.72 -16.44
CA ILE A 198 -17.08 -14.23 -17.58
C ILE A 198 -17.71 -15.57 -18.00
N PRO A 199 -18.10 -15.74 -19.28
CA PRO A 199 -18.70 -16.97 -19.78
C PRO A 199 -17.71 -18.15 -19.79
#